data_AF-A0A800G3M8-F1
#
_entry.id   AF-A0A800G3M8-F1
#
_cell.length_a   1.000
_cell.length_b   1.000
_cell.length_c   1.000
_cell.angle_alpha   90.00
_cell.angle_beta   90.00
_cell.angle_gamma   90.00
#
_symmetry.space_group_name_H-M   'P 1'
#
loop_
_entity.id
_entity.type
_entity.pdbx_description
1 polymer ?
#
loop_
_entity_poly.entity_id
_entity_poly.type
_entity_poly.pdbx_seq_one_letter_code
_entity_poly.pdbx_strand_id
1 'polypeptide(L)'
;MNRPTLLSIGIICNALHALLLLLVLAILSMAVLGVGAFAGLSGPMSSLPIAGLIATMGMLLIVPVFLFYLLVLASCWGSWNGERGWTWTLIILSVLGLMNSGPLSIVIGLCAVIGGLQALGVIGGNETSTG
;
A
#
# COMPACT_ATOMS: atom_id res chain seq x y z
N MET A 1 17.85 5.25 -20.14
CA MET A 1 16.41 5.09 -20.41
C MET A 1 15.68 6.30 -19.85
N ASN A 2 15.05 7.09 -20.70
CA ASN A 2 14.19 8.21 -20.27
C ASN A 2 12.90 7.61 -19.71
N ARG A 3 12.77 7.58 -18.38
CA ARG A 3 11.57 7.06 -17.72
C ARG A 3 10.44 8.09 -17.90
N PRO A 4 9.20 7.68 -18.21
CA PRO A 4 8.09 8.62 -18.27
C PRO A 4 7.97 9.33 -16.91
N THR A 5 8.01 10.66 -16.92
CA THR A 5 7.99 11.50 -15.70
C THR A 5 6.79 11.19 -14.82
N LEU A 6 5.67 10.82 -15.45
CA LEU A 6 4.42 10.44 -14.80
C LEU A 6 4.53 9.14 -13.99
N LEU A 7 5.33 8.16 -14.46
CA LEU A 7 5.65 6.94 -13.69
C LEU A 7 6.47 7.27 -12.45
N SER A 8 7.52 8.09 -12.59
CA SER A 8 8.38 8.47 -11.46
C SER A 8 7.58 9.18 -10.35
N ILE A 9 6.70 10.12 -10.73
CA ILE A 9 5.81 10.80 -9.79
C ILE A 9 4.82 9.82 -9.16
N GLY A 10 4.23 8.92 -9.95
CA GLY A 10 3.33 7.87 -9.47
C GLY A 10 3.99 6.94 -8.45
N ILE A 11 5.21 6.48 -8.71
CA ILE A 11 5.99 5.62 -7.79
C ILE A 11 6.29 6.35 -6.48
N ILE A 12 6.78 7.59 -6.54
CA ILE A 12 7.11 8.38 -5.35
C ILE A 12 5.86 8.63 -4.51
N CYS A 13 4.75 9.02 -5.14
CA CYS A 13 3.51 9.31 -4.46
C CYS A 13 2.90 8.04 -3.83
N ASN A 14 2.95 6.90 -4.53
CA ASN A 14 2.46 5.62 -4.01
C ASN A 14 3.35 5.10 -2.86
N ALA A 15 4.67 5.33 -2.93
CA ALA A 15 5.59 5.01 -1.84
C ALA A 15 5.34 5.87 -0.60
N LEU A 16 5.15 7.18 -0.75
CA LEU A 16 4.81 8.08 0.35
C LEU A 16 3.47 7.71 1.00
N HIS A 17 2.47 7.39 0.18
CA HIS A 17 1.16 6.94 0.66
C HIS A 17 1.27 5.61 1.43
N ALA A 18 2.00 4.64 0.91
CA ALA A 18 2.24 3.37 1.59
C ALA A 18 3.00 3.55 2.92
N LEU A 19 4.01 4.44 2.98
CA LEU A 19 4.73 4.76 4.22
C LEU A 19 3.84 5.41 5.26
N LEU A 20 2.99 6.36 4.86
CA LEU A 20 2.02 7.01 5.75
C LEU A 20 1.05 5.96 6.34
N LEU A 21 0.55 5.05 5.51
CA LEU A 21 -0.37 4.01 5.95
C LEU A 21 0.31 2.98 6.85
N LEU A 22 1.54 2.57 6.56
CA LEU A 22 2.32 1.72 7.46
C LEU A 22 2.56 2.39 8.82
N LEU A 23 2.81 3.70 8.86
CA LEU A 23 2.93 4.45 10.10
C LEU A 23 1.60 4.45 10.89
N VAL A 24 0.49 4.72 10.22
CA VAL A 24 -0.85 4.69 10.85
C VAL A 24 -1.17 3.29 11.36
N LEU A 25 -0.89 2.24 10.58
CA LEU A 25 -1.07 0.86 11.00
C LEU A 25 -0.18 0.48 12.19
N ALA A 26 1.07 0.96 12.25
CA ALA A 26 1.95 0.74 13.39
C ALA A 26 1.44 1.45 14.66
N ILE A 27 0.88 2.65 14.53
CA ILE A 27 0.24 3.35 15.66
C ILE A 27 -1.02 2.61 16.12
N LEU A 28 -1.87 2.18 15.17
CA LEU A 28 -3.08 1.41 15.46
C LEU A 28 -2.75 0.06 16.12
N SER A 29 -1.70 -0.62 15.68
CA SER A 29 -1.29 -1.90 16.28
C SER A 29 -0.79 -1.72 17.72
N MET A 30 -0.02 -0.66 17.99
CA MET A 30 0.39 -0.28 19.34
C MET A 30 -0.81 0.14 20.21
N ALA A 31 -1.81 0.82 19.65
CA ALA A 31 -3.04 1.16 20.34
C ALA A 31 -3.87 -0.08 20.69
N VAL A 32 -4.02 -1.04 19.76
CA VAL A 32 -4.73 -2.31 20.00
C VAL A 32 -4.03 -3.14 21.09
N LEU A 33 -2.68 -3.22 21.05
CA LEU A 33 -1.90 -3.89 22.10
C LEU A 33 -1.98 -3.14 23.44
N GLY A 34 -1.92 -1.81 23.41
CA GLY A 34 -2.03 -0.97 24.60
C GLY A 34 -3.40 -1.08 25.27
N VAL A 35 -4.48 -1.05 24.49
CA VAL A 35 -5.85 -1.26 24.99
C VAL A 35 -6.01 -2.68 25.54
N GLY A 36 -5.48 -3.70 24.87
CA GLY A 36 -5.47 -5.07 25.37
C GLY A 36 -4.74 -5.22 26.71
N ALA A 37 -3.58 -4.56 26.86
CA ALA A 37 -2.80 -4.57 28.10
C ALA A 37 -3.49 -3.82 29.24
N PHE A 38 -4.08 -2.65 28.96
CA PHE A 38 -4.76 -1.82 29.97
C PHE A 38 -6.09 -2.43 30.43
N ALA A 39 -6.84 -3.06 29.53
CA ALA A 39 -8.06 -3.81 29.85
C ALA A 39 -7.77 -5.06 30.70
N GLY A 40 -6.58 -5.66 30.56
CA GLY A 40 -6.10 -6.75 31.40
C GLY A 40 -5.70 -6.32 32.82
N LEU A 41 -5.32 -5.06 33.02
CA LEU A 41 -4.87 -4.54 34.32
C LEU A 41 -5.99 -3.88 35.16
N SER A 42 -7.08 -3.41 34.52
CA SER A 42 -8.15 -2.62 35.15
C SER A 42 -9.50 -3.32 35.23
N GLY A 43 -9.68 -4.45 34.54
CA GLY A 43 -10.93 -5.21 34.50
C GLY A 43 -10.98 -6.37 35.52
N PRO A 44 -12.18 -6.84 35.92
CA PRO A 44 -12.32 -8.08 36.68
C PRO A 44 -11.65 -9.23 35.91
N MET A 45 -11.05 -10.23 36.59
CA MET A 45 -10.32 -11.32 35.92
C MET A 45 -11.14 -12.05 34.82
N SER A 46 -12.47 -11.96 34.86
CA SER A 46 -13.38 -12.47 33.83
C SER A 46 -13.35 -11.72 32.49
N SER A 47 -12.77 -10.51 32.41
CA SER A 47 -12.67 -9.72 31.17
C SER A 47 -11.36 -9.90 30.40
N LEU A 48 -10.34 -10.54 31.01
CA LEU A 48 -9.08 -10.89 30.33
C LEU A 48 -9.25 -11.68 29.02
N PRO A 49 -10.14 -12.69 28.94
CA PRO A 49 -10.34 -13.47 27.71
C PRO A 49 -10.91 -12.62 26.56
N ILE A 50 -11.77 -11.65 26.89
CA ILE A 50 -12.42 -10.78 25.90
C ILE A 50 -11.43 -9.73 25.39
N ALA A 51 -10.62 -9.14 26.29
CA ALA A 51 -9.55 -8.22 25.91
C ALA A 51 -8.49 -8.90 25.01
N GLY A 52 -8.12 -10.14 25.34
CA GLY A 52 -7.23 -10.96 24.51
C GLY A 52 -7.83 -11.26 23.14
N LEU A 53 -9.11 -11.62 23.08
CA LEU A 53 -9.82 -11.90 21.82
C LEU A 53 -9.84 -10.68 20.90
N ILE A 54 -10.17 -9.49 21.42
CA ILE A 54 -10.20 -8.23 20.67
C ILE A 54 -8.80 -7.90 20.12
N ALA A 55 -7.75 -8.09 20.91
CA ALA A 55 -6.37 -7.87 20.45
C ALA A 55 -5.98 -8.84 19.31
N THR A 56 -6.29 -10.13 19.43
CA THR A 56 -6.02 -11.11 18.35
C THR A 56 -6.84 -10.85 17.09
N MET A 57 -8.12 -10.49 17.23
CA MET A 57 -8.98 -10.17 16.07
C MET A 57 -8.54 -8.88 15.38
N GLY A 58 -8.15 -7.86 16.15
CA GLY A 58 -7.57 -6.62 15.62
C GLY A 58 -6.28 -6.88 14.84
N MET A 59 -5.38 -7.71 15.40
CA MET A 59 -4.13 -8.07 14.72
C MET A 59 -4.35 -8.90 13.44
N LEU A 60 -5.34 -9.79 13.43
CA LEU A 60 -5.71 -10.57 12.24
C LEU A 60 -6.12 -9.71 11.06
N LEU A 61 -6.66 -8.51 11.28
CA LEU A 61 -6.99 -7.55 10.23
C LEU A 61 -5.81 -6.62 9.90
N ILE A 62 -5.02 -6.22 10.90
CA ILE A 62 -3.88 -5.31 10.73
C ILE A 62 -2.75 -5.98 9.93
N VAL A 63 -2.41 -7.23 10.22
CA VAL A 63 -1.30 -7.96 9.58
C VAL A 63 -1.45 -8.08 8.05
N PRO A 64 -2.57 -8.55 7.47
CA PRO A 64 -2.70 -8.65 6.02
C PRO A 64 -2.65 -7.28 5.33
N VAL A 65 -3.20 -6.24 5.97
CA VAL A 65 -3.14 -4.87 5.45
C VAL A 65 -1.70 -4.33 5.51
N PHE A 66 -0.95 -4.65 6.56
CA PHE A 66 0.46 -4.31 6.68
C PHE A 66 1.31 -4.99 5.59
N LEU A 67 1.09 -6.30 5.37
CA LEU A 67 1.76 -7.06 4.31
C LEU A 67 1.43 -6.51 2.92
N PHE A 68 0.18 -6.08 2.68
CA PHE A 68 -0.22 -5.44 1.43
C PHE A 68 0.60 -4.18 1.15
N TYR A 69 0.75 -3.27 2.12
CA TYR A 69 1.53 -2.05 1.92
C TYR A 69 3.04 -2.30 1.79
N LEU A 70 3.58 -3.34 2.43
CA LEU A 70 4.95 -3.77 2.18
C LEU A 70 5.15 -4.28 0.74
N LEU A 71 4.18 -5.03 0.22
CA LEU A 71 4.19 -5.49 -1.17
C LEU A 71 4.11 -4.31 -2.15
N VAL A 72 3.33 -3.27 -1.83
CA VAL A 72 3.28 -2.02 -2.60
C VAL A 72 4.66 -1.35 -2.63
N LEU A 73 5.34 -1.22 -1.48
CA LEU A 73 6.70 -0.66 -1.44
C LEU A 73 7.71 -1.50 -2.24
N ALA A 74 7.63 -2.83 -2.14
CA ALA A 74 8.46 -3.73 -2.94
C ALA A 74 8.21 -3.54 -4.44
N SER A 75 6.94 -3.37 -4.84
CA SER A 75 6.58 -3.10 -6.24
C SER A 75 7.06 -1.72 -6.72
N CYS A 76 7.02 -0.70 -5.87
CA CYS A 76 7.59 0.62 -6.15
C CYS A 76 9.10 0.52 -6.39
N TRP A 77 9.80 -0.23 -5.56
CA TRP A 77 11.24 -0.48 -5.71
C TRP A 77 11.57 -1.25 -6.99
N GLY A 78 10.88 -2.38 -7.24
CA GLY A 78 11.10 -3.19 -8.43
C GLY A 78 10.77 -2.42 -9.72
N SER A 79 9.69 -1.65 -9.72
CA SER A 79 9.35 -0.78 -10.86
C SER A 79 10.35 0.37 -11.03
N TRP A 80 10.95 0.87 -9.95
CA TRP A 80 12.02 1.87 -10.04
C TRP A 80 13.29 1.32 -10.67
N ASN A 81 13.57 0.03 -10.50
CA ASN A 81 14.69 -0.67 -11.15
C ASN A 81 14.42 -0.98 -12.64
N GLY A 82 13.22 -0.71 -13.14
CA GLY A 82 12.84 -0.93 -14.53
C GLY A 82 12.43 -2.36 -14.85
N GLU A 83 12.14 -3.17 -13.84
CA GLU A 83 11.68 -4.55 -14.03
C GLU A 83 10.19 -4.56 -14.42
N ARG A 84 9.90 -4.97 -15.67
CA ARG A 84 8.53 -4.99 -16.22
C ARG A 84 7.53 -5.80 -15.39
N GLY A 85 7.97 -6.90 -14.78
CA GLY A 85 7.11 -7.72 -13.91
C GLY A 85 6.61 -6.95 -12.69
N TRP A 86 7.49 -6.19 -12.03
CA TRP A 86 7.13 -5.38 -10.88
C TRP A 86 6.30 -4.15 -11.25
N THR A 87 6.47 -3.60 -12.45
CA THR A 87 5.58 -2.53 -12.95
C THR A 87 4.15 -3.04 -13.11
N TRP A 88 3.95 -4.26 -13.62
CA TRP A 88 2.61 -4.89 -13.64
C TRP A 88 2.05 -5.13 -12.25
N THR A 89 2.88 -5.64 -11.33
CA THR A 89 2.49 -5.82 -9.92
C THR A 89 2.05 -4.49 -9.30
N LEU A 90 2.77 -3.39 -9.55
CA LEU A 90 2.45 -2.06 -9.07
C LEU A 90 1.10 -1.59 -9.61
N ILE A 91 0.82 -1.78 -10.90
CA ILE A 91 -0.48 -1.45 -11.52
C ILE A 91 -1.61 -2.21 -10.83
N ILE A 92 -1.47 -3.53 -10.66
CA ILE A 92 -2.50 -4.38 -10.04
C ILE A 92 -2.73 -3.96 -8.59
N LEU A 93 -1.66 -3.74 -7.83
CA LEU A 93 -1.76 -3.31 -6.44
C LEU A 93 -2.33 -1.90 -6.29
N SER A 94 -2.00 -0.99 -7.21
CA SER A 94 -2.64 0.32 -7.27
C SER A 94 -4.14 0.18 -7.50
N VAL A 95 -4.60 -0.64 -8.44
CA VAL A 95 -6.04 -0.88 -8.69
C VAL A 95 -6.74 -1.49 -7.47
N LEU A 96 -6.12 -2.47 -6.81
CA LEU A 96 -6.65 -3.05 -5.57
C LEU A 96 -6.70 -2.01 -4.45
N GLY A 97 -5.70 -1.12 -4.38
CA GLY A 97 -5.67 0.02 -3.47
C GLY A 97 -6.78 1.02 -3.75
N LEU A 98 -7.09 1.31 -5.02
CA LEU A 98 -8.18 2.21 -5.44
C LEU A 98 -9.55 1.77 -4.88
N MET A 99 -9.80 0.45 -4.84
CA MET A 99 -11.06 -0.10 -4.35
C MET A 99 -11.23 0.05 -2.83
N ASN A 100 -10.14 0.23 -2.09
CA ASN A 100 -10.13 0.17 -0.63
C ASN A 100 -9.81 1.52 0.04
N SER A 101 -9.56 2.57 -0.74
CA SER A 101 -8.93 3.79 -0.23
C SER A 101 -9.69 5.05 -0.63
N GLY A 102 -9.73 6.04 0.27
CA GLY A 102 -10.45 7.31 0.08
C GLY A 102 -9.98 8.15 -1.13
N PRO A 103 -10.63 9.30 -1.40
CA PRO A 103 -10.50 10.05 -2.66
C PRO A 103 -9.07 10.47 -3.03
N LEU A 104 -8.20 10.68 -2.05
CA LEU A 104 -6.77 10.96 -2.29
C LEU A 104 -6.02 9.78 -2.92
N SER A 105 -6.31 8.55 -2.48
CA SER A 105 -5.67 7.36 -3.03
C SER A 105 -6.13 7.07 -4.47
N ILE A 106 -7.28 7.62 -4.88
CA ILE A 106 -7.80 7.45 -6.24
C ILE A 106 -6.87 8.12 -7.25
N VAL A 107 -6.48 9.36 -6.96
CA VAL A 107 -5.60 10.15 -7.82
C VAL A 107 -4.20 9.53 -7.89
N ILE A 108 -3.68 9.07 -6.75
CA ILE A 108 -2.35 8.44 -6.64
C ILE A 108 -2.30 7.12 -7.42
N GLY A 109 -3.32 6.27 -7.26
CA GLY A 109 -3.41 5.01 -7.98
C GLY A 109 -3.60 5.19 -9.48
N LEU A 110 -4.39 6.18 -9.93
CA LEU A 110 -4.54 6.48 -11.35
C LEU A 110 -3.23 6.94 -12.00
N CYS A 111 -2.47 7.81 -11.33
CA CYS A 111 -1.15 8.23 -11.82
C CYS A 111 -0.18 7.05 -11.94
N ALA A 112 -0.17 6.14 -10.98
CA ALA A 112 0.64 4.92 -11.00
C ALA A 112 0.21 3.96 -12.13
N VAL A 113 -1.09 3.79 -12.36
CA VAL A 113 -1.63 2.95 -13.43
C VAL A 113 -1.31 3.52 -14.81
N ILE A 114 -1.59 4.82 -15.04
CA ILE A 114 -1.33 5.48 -16.32
C ILE A 114 0.17 5.53 -16.61
N GLY A 115 0.99 5.90 -15.62
CA GLY A 115 2.45 5.91 -15.74
C GLY A 115 3.04 4.52 -15.98
N GLY A 116 2.50 3.49 -15.31
CA GLY A 116 2.88 2.09 -15.49
C GLY A 116 2.56 1.57 -16.89
N LEU A 117 1.36 1.85 -17.39
CA LEU A 117 0.94 1.48 -18.74
C LEU A 117 1.76 2.20 -19.82
N GLN A 118 2.18 3.44 -19.58
CA GLN A 118 3.14 4.16 -20.44
C GLN A 118 4.53 3.51 -20.43
N ALA A 119 5.05 3.15 -19.25
CA ALA A 119 6.35 2.49 -19.14
C ALA A 119 6.38 1.09 -19.77
N LEU A 120 5.24 0.42 -19.82
CA LEU A 120 5.06 -0.88 -20.47
C LEU A 120 4.77 -0.78 -21.98
N GLY A 121 4.58 0.44 -22.51
CA GLY A 121 4.25 0.66 -23.92
C GLY A 121 2.82 0.25 -24.31
N VAL A 122 1.91 0.15 -23.34
CA VAL A 122 0.49 -0.20 -23.55
C VAL A 122 -0.35 1.04 -23.91
N ILE A 123 0.01 2.20 -23.36
CA ILE A 123 -0.66 3.49 -23.62
C ILE A 123 0.42 4.52 -23.98
N GLY A 124 0.22 5.27 -25.06
CA GLY A 124 1.26 6.10 -25.67
C GLY A 124 1.79 5.37 -26.90
N GLY A 125 1.13 5.62 -28.03
CA GLY A 125 1.49 5.02 -29.30
C GLY A 125 2.95 5.26 -29.65
N ASN A 126 3.48 4.38 -30.49
CA ASN A 126 4.69 4.63 -31.28
C ASN A 126 4.66 6.05 -31.87
N GLU A 127 5.39 6.98 -31.27
CA GLU A 127 5.95 8.12 -32.00
C GLU A 127 7.42 7.85 -32.39
N THR A 128 7.78 6.58 -32.61
CA THR A 128 9.04 6.19 -33.26
C THR A 128 8.85 5.09 -34.29
N SER A 129 7.80 5.23 -35.11
CA SER A 129 7.74 4.60 -36.43
C SER A 129 7.64 5.70 -37.48
N THR A 130 8.80 6.27 -37.86
CA THR A 130 9.22 6.68 -39.22
C THR A 130 10.18 7.88 -39.14
N GLY A 131 11.42 7.69 -39.58
CA GLY A 131 12.37 8.77 -39.89
C GLY A 131 13.71 8.63 -39.20
#